data_AF-A0AAI8YDR6-F1
#
_entry.id   AF-A0AAI8YDR6-F1
#
_cell.length_a   1.000
_cell.length_b   1.000
_cell.length_c   1.000
_cell.angle_alpha   90.00
_cell.angle_beta   90.00
_cell.angle_gamma   90.00
#
_symmetry.space_group_name_H-M   'P 1'
#
loop_
_entity.id
_entity.type
_entity.pdbx_description
1 polymer ?
#
loop_
_entity_poly.entity_id
_entity_poly.type
_entity_poly.pdbx_seq_one_letter_code
_entity_poly.pdbx_strand_id
1 'polypeptide(L)'
;MAIDEIVSDPNLSTVLNASRDTRLQALGLVDQIAAAGPIVHAPTDAQLETSKQQKLLITNLAQLRGLHRAAYFGARQTKAQTSEARQEVDRLHLQLQNLYYEQRHLQGEISACESYESVPVTISRSTRPTRTETPQEYMHSATQLAQELIKFTNSHSYQQLPLIPVEEFLTLKPEHADDDENTLMVARIEHERSEREALEQKRMELLKRKQKLIADNKRRKDGLSNLDKELEKFIDVGVLCNTFMCLPALTRMQSAKPITKLFDKNV
;
A
#
# COMPACT_ATOMS: atom_id res chain seq x y z
N MET A 1 25.90 26.93 -55.69
CA MET A 1 25.11 25.83 -55.12
C MET A 1 23.65 26.17 -55.35
N ALA A 2 22.92 25.30 -56.07
CA ALA A 2 21.62 25.63 -56.64
C ALA A 2 20.57 25.74 -55.53
N ILE A 3 19.96 26.91 -55.40
CA ILE A 3 18.84 27.19 -54.49
C ILE A 3 17.67 26.21 -54.76
N ASP A 4 17.64 25.67 -55.98
CA ASP A 4 16.67 24.71 -56.50
C ASP A 4 16.70 23.35 -55.76
N GLU A 5 17.79 22.99 -55.06
CA GLU A 5 17.87 21.73 -54.29
C GLU A 5 17.32 21.84 -52.85
N ILE A 6 17.22 23.06 -52.30
CA ILE A 6 16.84 23.28 -50.89
C ILE A 6 15.32 23.48 -50.74
N VAL A 7 14.64 23.90 -51.80
CA VAL A 7 13.22 24.24 -51.78
C VAL A 7 12.37 23.09 -52.29
N SER A 8 11.80 22.31 -51.38
CA SER A 8 10.90 21.20 -51.72
C SER A 8 9.47 21.62 -52.09
N ASP A 9 9.05 22.85 -51.72
CA ASP A 9 7.68 23.32 -51.99
C ASP A 9 7.52 23.74 -53.47
N PRO A 10 6.61 23.11 -54.23
CA PRO A 10 6.40 23.42 -55.66
C PRO A 10 5.87 24.84 -55.90
N ASN A 11 5.12 25.43 -54.97
CA ASN A 11 4.63 26.80 -55.10
C ASN A 11 5.77 27.80 -54.87
N LEU A 12 6.70 27.48 -53.98
CA LEU A 12 7.85 28.35 -53.72
C LEU A 12 8.89 28.26 -54.85
N SER A 13 9.12 27.07 -55.40
CA SER A 13 10.03 26.89 -56.54
C SER A 13 9.52 27.61 -57.80
N THR A 14 8.22 27.56 -58.08
CA THR A 14 7.60 28.32 -59.19
C THR A 14 7.72 29.83 -59.02
N VAL A 15 7.54 30.36 -57.80
CA VAL A 15 7.78 31.79 -57.50
C VAL A 15 9.24 32.17 -57.73
N LEU A 16 10.19 31.36 -57.26
CA LEU A 16 11.62 31.61 -57.40
C LEU A 16 12.08 31.60 -58.85
N ASN A 17 11.60 30.63 -59.64
CA ASN A 17 11.87 30.55 -61.09
C ASN A 17 11.28 31.76 -61.82
N ALA A 18 10.00 32.07 -61.59
CA ALA A 18 9.35 33.25 -62.18
C ALA A 18 10.06 34.55 -61.78
N SER A 19 10.56 34.66 -60.55
CA SER A 19 11.35 35.80 -60.07
C SER A 19 12.68 35.92 -60.81
N ARG A 20 13.39 34.79 -60.97
CA ARG A 20 14.67 34.72 -61.68
C ARG A 20 14.50 35.13 -63.14
N ASP A 21 13.50 34.59 -63.83
CA ASP A 21 13.24 34.85 -65.24
C ASP A 21 12.83 36.31 -65.47
N THR A 22 11.93 36.83 -64.63
CA THR A 22 11.50 38.24 -64.68
C THR A 22 12.68 39.18 -64.44
N ARG A 23 13.59 38.83 -63.52
CA ARG A 23 14.81 39.60 -63.24
C ARG A 23 15.78 39.60 -64.42
N LEU A 24 16.00 38.44 -65.05
CA LEU A 24 16.86 38.34 -66.23
C LEU A 24 16.31 39.16 -67.40
N GLN A 25 15.00 39.12 -67.64
CA GLN A 25 14.34 39.95 -68.65
C GLN A 25 14.48 41.44 -68.35
N ALA A 26 14.31 41.86 -67.09
CA ALA A 26 14.47 43.24 -66.68
C ALA A 26 15.90 43.75 -66.88
N LEU A 27 16.91 42.96 -66.49
CA LEU A 27 18.32 43.29 -66.69
C LEU A 27 18.66 43.38 -68.18
N GLY A 28 18.21 42.43 -68.99
CA GLY A 28 18.43 42.45 -70.44
C GLY A 28 17.79 43.66 -71.13
N LEU A 29 16.62 44.11 -70.65
CA LEU A 29 15.99 45.36 -71.11
C LEU A 29 16.80 46.60 -70.73
N VAL A 30 17.33 46.65 -69.51
CA VAL A 30 18.19 47.75 -69.04
C VAL A 30 19.47 47.82 -69.87
N ASP A 31 20.11 46.69 -70.14
CA ASP A 31 21.32 46.62 -70.96
C ASP A 31 21.04 47.06 -72.41
N GLN A 32 19.91 46.67 -72.99
CA GLN A 32 19.47 47.11 -74.33
C GLN A 32 19.23 48.62 -74.39
N ILE A 33 18.57 49.20 -73.38
CA ILE A 33 18.33 50.65 -73.30
C ILE A 33 19.66 51.40 -73.11
N ALA A 34 20.57 50.88 -72.30
CA ALA A 34 21.89 51.48 -72.09
C ALA A 34 22.74 51.45 -73.38
N ALA A 35 22.67 50.38 -74.17
CA ALA A 35 23.40 50.26 -75.43
C ALA A 35 22.80 51.10 -76.58
N ALA A 36 21.48 51.28 -76.62
CA ALA A 36 20.79 52.04 -77.67
C ALA A 36 20.83 53.58 -77.48
N GLY A 37 21.20 54.06 -76.29
CA GLY A 37 21.19 55.50 -75.96
C GLY A 37 19.77 56.06 -75.71
N PRO A 38 19.61 57.39 -75.54
CA PRO A 38 18.31 58.01 -75.29
C PRO A 38 17.29 57.66 -76.38
N ILE A 39 16.12 57.17 -75.96
CA ILE A 39 15.04 56.63 -76.83
C ILE A 39 14.73 57.57 -78.01
N VAL A 40 14.86 58.88 -77.83
CA VAL A 40 14.60 59.94 -78.83
C VAL A 40 15.44 59.81 -80.11
N HIS A 41 16.60 59.15 -80.06
CA HIS A 41 17.52 59.00 -81.21
C HIS A 41 17.59 57.57 -81.77
N ALA A 42 16.85 56.62 -81.17
CA ALA A 42 16.86 55.23 -81.63
C ALA A 42 15.99 55.04 -82.89
N PRO A 43 16.38 54.13 -83.82
CA PRO A 43 15.56 53.79 -84.98
C PRO A 43 14.17 53.29 -84.55
N THR A 44 13.14 53.63 -85.32
CA THR A 44 11.72 53.39 -84.98
C THR A 44 11.41 51.92 -84.67
N ASP A 45 12.06 50.99 -85.35
CA ASP A 45 11.93 49.55 -85.09
C ASP A 45 12.48 49.14 -83.72
N ALA A 46 13.60 49.73 -83.28
CA ALA A 46 14.18 49.45 -81.96
C ALA A 46 13.33 50.01 -80.81
N GLN A 47 12.66 51.15 -81.03
CA GLN A 47 11.69 51.71 -80.08
C GLN A 47 10.46 50.79 -79.93
N LEU A 48 9.97 50.23 -81.05
CA LEU A 48 8.83 49.31 -81.06
C LEU A 48 9.14 48.01 -80.33
N GLU A 49 10.32 47.42 -80.55
CA GLU A 49 10.76 46.21 -79.84
C GLU A 49 10.96 46.45 -78.34
N THR A 50 11.53 47.59 -77.94
CA THR A 50 11.65 47.97 -76.53
C THR A 50 10.27 48.09 -75.86
N SER A 51 9.28 48.68 -76.55
CA SER A 51 7.91 48.79 -76.04
C SER A 51 7.22 47.43 -75.87
N LYS A 52 7.43 46.50 -76.81
CA LYS A 52 6.91 45.12 -76.71
C LYS A 52 7.49 44.39 -75.51
N GLN A 53 8.81 44.44 -75.34
CA GLN A 53 9.50 43.81 -74.21
C GLN A 53 9.08 44.44 -72.87
N GLN A 54 8.88 45.77 -72.80
CA GLN A 54 8.35 46.44 -71.61
C GLN A 54 6.95 45.95 -71.23
N LYS A 55 6.04 45.80 -72.20
CA LYS A 55 4.70 45.25 -71.96
C LYS A 55 4.76 43.82 -71.42
N LEU A 56 5.62 42.98 -72.01
CA LEU A 56 5.83 41.60 -71.56
C LEU A 56 6.36 41.56 -70.11
N LEU A 57 7.33 42.42 -69.78
CA LEU A 57 7.88 42.52 -68.43
C LEU A 57 6.81 42.94 -67.40
N ILE A 58 5.95 43.89 -67.74
CA ILE A 58 4.84 44.32 -66.86
C ILE A 58 3.88 43.15 -66.59
N THR A 59 3.56 42.34 -67.60
CA THR A 59 2.73 41.14 -67.43
C THR A 59 3.41 40.12 -66.51
N ASN A 60 4.70 39.84 -66.72
CA ASN A 60 5.46 38.89 -65.89
C ASN A 60 5.57 39.36 -64.43
N LEU A 61 5.76 40.67 -64.20
CA LEU A 61 5.73 41.26 -62.86
C LEU A 61 4.38 41.13 -62.17
N ALA A 62 3.27 41.24 -62.91
CA ALA A 62 1.94 41.01 -62.37
C ALA A 62 1.73 39.54 -61.97
N GLN A 63 2.18 38.60 -62.80
CA GLN A 63 2.15 37.17 -62.48
C GLN A 63 3.00 36.85 -61.24
N LEU A 64 4.22 37.37 -61.17
CA LEU A 64 5.11 37.18 -60.02
C LEU A 64 4.49 37.70 -58.72
N ARG A 65 3.83 38.86 -58.74
CA ARG A 65 3.10 39.39 -57.59
C ARG A 65 1.96 38.47 -57.15
N GLY A 66 1.25 37.87 -58.11
CA GLY A 66 0.20 36.88 -57.84
C GLY A 66 0.75 35.62 -57.16
N LEU A 67 1.80 35.03 -57.75
CA LEU A 67 2.46 33.84 -57.23
C LEU A 67 3.05 34.08 -55.82
N HIS A 68 3.69 35.22 -55.60
CA HIS A 68 4.24 35.59 -54.28
C HIS A 68 3.15 35.69 -53.21
N ARG A 69 1.99 36.30 -53.53
CA ARG A 69 0.85 36.35 -52.61
C ARG A 69 0.36 34.94 -52.28
N ALA A 70 0.19 34.08 -53.27
CA ALA A 70 -0.24 32.70 -53.08
C ALA A 70 0.70 31.92 -52.15
N ALA A 71 2.01 31.99 -52.39
CA ALA A 71 3.01 31.35 -51.53
C ALA A 71 3.00 31.90 -50.09
N TYR A 72 2.85 33.22 -49.92
CA TYR A 72 2.75 33.84 -48.59
C TYR A 72 1.48 33.39 -47.83
N PHE A 73 0.34 33.32 -48.53
CA PHE A 73 -0.90 32.82 -47.94
C PHE A 73 -0.80 31.34 -47.55
N GLY A 74 -0.18 30.51 -48.39
CA GLY A 74 0.10 29.11 -48.08
C GLY A 74 0.94 28.96 -46.82
N ALA A 75 2.05 29.70 -46.70
CA ALA A 75 2.90 29.67 -45.51
C ALA A 75 2.15 30.08 -44.22
N ARG A 76 1.28 31.10 -44.31
CA ARG A 76 0.45 31.53 -43.19
C ARG A 76 -0.59 30.47 -42.80
N GLN A 77 -1.20 29.82 -43.79
CA GLN A 77 -2.16 28.75 -43.57
C GLN A 77 -1.51 27.54 -42.88
N THR A 78 -0.36 27.11 -43.37
CA THR A 78 0.40 26.01 -42.74
C THR A 78 0.76 26.35 -41.29
N LYS A 79 1.19 27.59 -41.01
CA LYS A 79 1.45 28.04 -39.63
C LYS A 79 0.21 27.97 -38.74
N ALA A 80 -0.96 28.34 -39.26
CA ALA A 80 -2.22 28.26 -38.53
C ALA A 80 -2.60 26.81 -38.23
N GLN A 81 -2.54 25.92 -39.23
CA GLN A 81 -2.81 24.50 -39.09
C GLN A 81 -1.87 23.81 -38.10
N THR A 82 -0.57 24.11 -38.16
CA THR A 82 0.41 23.57 -37.19
C THR A 82 0.14 24.07 -35.78
N SER A 83 -0.27 25.33 -35.62
CA SER A 83 -0.63 25.88 -34.31
C SER A 83 -1.89 25.21 -33.74
N GLU A 84 -2.90 24.96 -34.55
CA GLU A 84 -4.14 24.29 -34.16
C GLU A 84 -3.87 22.82 -33.77
N ALA A 85 -3.14 22.09 -34.61
CA ALA A 85 -2.73 20.72 -34.32
C ALA A 85 -1.91 20.63 -33.02
N ARG A 86 -1.02 21.60 -32.78
CA ARG A 86 -0.26 21.67 -31.53
C ARG A 86 -1.16 21.89 -30.31
N GLN A 87 -2.13 22.80 -30.39
CA GLN A 87 -3.08 23.04 -29.31
C GLN A 87 -3.89 21.78 -28.98
N GLU A 88 -4.29 21.02 -30.00
CA GLU A 88 -5.00 19.76 -29.79
C GLU A 88 -4.11 18.69 -29.13
N VAL A 89 -2.84 18.59 -29.53
CA VAL A 89 -1.87 17.70 -28.85
C VAL A 89 -1.71 18.09 -27.38
N ASP A 90 -1.57 19.39 -27.08
CA ASP A 90 -1.42 19.88 -25.71
C ASP A 90 -2.68 19.58 -24.87
N ARG A 91 -3.88 19.72 -25.47
CA ARG A 91 -5.16 19.38 -24.84
C ARG A 91 -5.25 17.90 -24.49
N LEU A 92 -4.93 17.02 -25.44
CA LEU A 92 -4.94 15.57 -25.22
C LEU A 92 -3.89 15.14 -24.20
N HIS A 93 -2.72 15.78 -24.20
CA HIS A 93 -1.68 15.50 -23.21
C HIS A 93 -2.16 15.81 -21.79
N LEU A 94 -2.86 16.93 -21.58
CA LEU A 94 -3.43 17.26 -20.28
C LEU A 94 -4.50 16.25 -19.85
N GLN A 95 -5.37 15.83 -20.76
CA GLN A 95 -6.38 14.79 -20.46
C GLN A 95 -5.73 13.47 -20.05
N LEU A 96 -4.68 13.07 -20.74
CA LEU A 96 -3.92 11.86 -20.41
C LEU A 96 -3.26 11.96 -19.02
N GLN A 97 -2.69 13.11 -18.67
CA GLN A 97 -2.13 13.35 -17.34
C GLN A 97 -3.19 13.23 -16.24
N ASN A 98 -4.39 13.76 -16.46
CA ASN A 98 -5.50 13.64 -15.51
C ASN A 98 -5.86 12.18 -15.25
N LEU A 99 -5.94 11.36 -16.30
CA LEU A 99 -6.22 9.93 -16.17
C LEU A 99 -5.12 9.17 -15.42
N TYR A 100 -3.84 9.49 -15.68
CA TYR A 100 -2.74 8.90 -14.92
C TYR A 100 -2.78 9.26 -13.43
N TYR A 101 -3.16 10.50 -13.13
CA TYR A 101 -3.34 10.93 -11.74
C TYR A 101 -4.47 10.15 -11.06
N GLU A 102 -5.63 10.04 -11.72
CA GLU A 102 -6.77 9.26 -11.23
C GLU A 102 -6.40 7.79 -11.00
N GLN A 103 -5.74 7.15 -11.97
CA GLN A 103 -5.25 5.77 -11.83
C GLN A 103 -4.36 5.62 -10.60
N ARG A 104 -3.36 6.49 -10.43
CA ARG A 104 -2.42 6.42 -9.31
C ARG A 104 -3.13 6.64 -7.97
N HIS A 105 -4.10 7.56 -7.94
CA HIS A 105 -4.91 7.81 -6.75
C HIS A 105 -5.72 6.58 -6.36
N LEU A 106 -6.47 6.00 -7.29
CA LEU A 106 -7.28 4.80 -7.06
C LEU A 106 -6.41 3.59 -6.66
N GLN A 107 -5.26 3.39 -7.30
CA GLN A 107 -4.30 2.35 -6.90
C GLN A 107 -3.81 2.55 -5.46
N GLY A 108 -3.58 3.80 -5.05
CA GLY A 108 -3.22 4.13 -3.68
C GLY A 108 -4.34 3.83 -2.69
N GLU A 109 -5.59 4.16 -3.03
CA GLU A 109 -6.76 3.83 -2.21
C GLU A 109 -6.96 2.32 -2.08
N ILE A 110 -6.86 1.56 -3.17
CA ILE A 110 -6.94 0.09 -3.16
C ILE A 110 -5.86 -0.49 -2.25
N SER A 111 -4.61 -0.04 -2.41
CA SER A 111 -3.51 -0.51 -1.56
C SER A 111 -3.74 -0.20 -0.08
N ALA A 112 -4.33 0.96 0.24
CA ALA A 112 -4.68 1.31 1.61
C ALA A 112 -5.81 0.42 2.17
N CYS A 113 -6.79 0.06 1.35
CA CYS A 113 -7.84 -0.89 1.72
C CYS A 113 -7.30 -2.30 1.91
N GLU A 114 -6.42 -2.77 1.02
CA GLU A 114 -5.81 -4.11 1.06
C GLU A 114 -4.85 -4.26 2.24
N SER A 115 -4.13 -3.20 2.60
CA SER A 115 -3.23 -3.17 3.76
C SER A 115 -3.93 -2.90 5.09
N TYR A 116 -5.27 -2.79 5.12
CA TYR A 116 -6.00 -2.62 6.37
C TYR A 116 -5.85 -3.87 7.24
N GLU A 117 -4.90 -3.80 8.17
CA GLU A 117 -4.63 -4.84 9.14
C GLU A 117 -5.77 -4.89 10.17
N SER A 118 -6.58 -5.96 10.13
CA SER A 118 -7.52 -6.26 11.20
C SER A 118 -6.72 -6.63 12.46
N VAL A 119 -6.47 -5.62 13.31
CA VAL A 119 -5.82 -5.60 14.63
C VAL A 119 -5.28 -6.95 15.12
N PRO A 120 -3.95 -7.15 15.14
CA PRO A 120 -3.31 -8.24 15.85
C PRO A 120 -3.13 -7.87 17.33
N VAL A 121 -3.76 -8.62 18.22
CA VAL A 121 -3.26 -8.77 19.60
C VAL A 121 -2.03 -9.68 19.52
N THR A 122 -0.85 -9.09 19.56
CA THR A 122 0.43 -9.81 19.45
C THR A 122 0.72 -10.56 20.76
N ILE A 123 0.75 -11.90 20.73
CA ILE A 123 1.44 -12.70 21.75
C ILE A 123 2.76 -13.17 21.13
N SER A 124 3.83 -12.44 21.45
CA SER A 124 5.19 -12.81 21.12
C SER A 124 5.57 -14.15 21.76
N ARG A 125 5.75 -15.19 20.94
CA ARG A 125 6.53 -16.37 21.33
C ARG A 125 7.75 -16.48 20.43
N SER A 126 8.85 -15.92 20.94
CA SER A 126 10.20 -16.10 20.40
C SER A 126 10.56 -17.58 20.43
N THR A 127 10.77 -18.17 19.25
CA THR A 127 11.61 -19.37 19.10
C THR A 127 12.85 -18.97 18.31
N ARG A 128 14.00 -19.29 18.90
CA ARG A 128 15.34 -18.98 18.39
C ARG A 128 15.74 -20.06 17.39
N PRO A 129 16.13 -19.73 16.14
CA PRO A 129 16.67 -20.73 15.22
C PRO A 129 18.19 -20.85 15.40
N THR A 130 18.67 -22.06 15.65
CA THR A 130 20.08 -22.44 15.49
C THR A 130 20.39 -22.64 14.01
N ARG A 131 21.46 -22.00 13.54
CA ARG A 131 21.91 -21.94 12.14
C ARG A 131 23.14 -22.83 11.95
N THR A 132 23.13 -23.73 10.98
CA THR A 132 24.35 -24.37 10.44
C THR A 132 24.14 -24.85 8.99
N GLU A 133 24.22 -24.00 7.97
CA GLU A 133 24.31 -24.49 6.57
C GLU A 133 25.22 -23.63 5.67
N THR A 134 25.83 -24.30 4.68
CA THR A 134 27.03 -23.97 3.88
C THR A 134 26.76 -23.26 2.52
N PRO A 135 27.78 -22.67 1.86
CA PRO A 135 27.61 -21.59 0.87
C PRO A 135 27.07 -21.88 -0.55
N GLN A 136 26.55 -23.07 -0.90
CA GLN A 136 26.19 -23.39 -2.30
C GLN A 136 24.68 -23.45 -2.65
N GLU A 137 23.77 -23.32 -1.68
CA GLU A 137 22.30 -23.35 -1.93
C GLU A 137 21.68 -21.98 -2.29
N TYR A 138 22.49 -20.93 -2.34
CA TYR A 138 22.03 -19.54 -2.29
C TYR A 138 21.21 -19.03 -3.49
N MET A 139 21.23 -19.68 -4.66
CA MET A 139 20.48 -19.18 -5.83
C MET A 139 19.08 -19.79 -6.01
N HIS A 140 18.85 -21.06 -5.66
CA HIS A 140 17.50 -21.66 -5.67
C HIS A 140 16.71 -21.26 -4.42
N SER A 141 17.41 -21.09 -3.30
CA SER A 141 16.84 -20.58 -2.05
C SER A 141 16.31 -19.15 -2.20
N ALA A 142 17.00 -18.26 -2.92
CA ALA A 142 16.57 -16.87 -3.05
C ALA A 142 15.23 -16.72 -3.80
N THR A 143 14.95 -17.58 -4.79
CA THR A 143 13.68 -17.55 -5.55
C THR A 143 12.53 -18.17 -4.76
N GLN A 144 12.80 -19.26 -4.02
CA GLN A 144 11.83 -19.87 -3.11
C GLN A 144 11.52 -18.96 -1.93
N LEU A 145 12.53 -18.36 -1.31
CA LEU A 145 12.39 -17.36 -0.26
C LEU A 145 11.63 -16.13 -0.77
N ALA A 146 11.87 -15.67 -2.00
CA ALA A 146 11.10 -14.57 -2.59
C ALA A 146 9.62 -14.95 -2.78
N GLN A 147 9.33 -16.17 -3.25
CA GLN A 147 7.96 -16.68 -3.40
C GLN A 147 7.26 -16.88 -2.05
N GLU A 148 7.96 -17.40 -1.04
CA GLU A 148 7.45 -17.55 0.33
C GLU A 148 7.24 -16.19 1.01
N LEU A 149 8.15 -15.22 0.81
CA LEU A 149 7.99 -13.86 1.27
C LEU A 149 6.78 -13.18 0.61
N ILE A 150 6.57 -13.35 -0.70
CA ILE A 150 5.38 -12.85 -1.41
C ILE A 150 4.08 -13.49 -0.87
N LYS A 151 4.14 -14.78 -0.49
CA LYS A 151 3.01 -15.49 0.12
C LYS A 151 2.73 -15.00 1.55
N PHE A 152 3.78 -14.66 2.30
CA PHE A 152 3.70 -14.14 3.65
C PHE A 152 3.21 -12.68 3.67
N THR A 153 3.62 -11.84 2.71
CA THR A 153 3.15 -10.45 2.60
C THR A 153 1.66 -10.32 2.31
N ASN A 154 1.05 -11.36 1.73
CA ASN A 154 -0.39 -11.44 1.49
C ASN A 154 -1.14 -12.30 2.54
N SER A 155 -0.44 -12.79 3.58
CA SER A 155 -1.08 -13.58 4.63
C SER A 155 -1.61 -12.61 5.69
N HIS A 156 -2.93 -12.41 5.70
CA HIS A 156 -3.57 -11.68 6.78
C HIS A 156 -3.43 -12.45 8.11
N SER A 157 -3.24 -11.71 9.22
CA SER A 157 -3.02 -12.25 10.57
C SER A 157 -4.02 -13.36 11.00
N TYR A 158 -5.27 -13.31 10.51
CA TYR A 158 -6.29 -14.32 10.81
C TYR A 158 -5.94 -15.73 10.27
N GLN A 159 -5.11 -15.85 9.23
CA GLN A 159 -4.64 -17.14 8.70
C GLN A 159 -3.61 -17.82 9.61
N GLN A 160 -3.08 -17.10 10.61
CA GLN A 160 -2.13 -17.61 11.60
C GLN A 160 -2.81 -18.07 12.89
N LEU A 161 -4.14 -17.99 12.99
CA LEU A 161 -4.89 -18.42 14.17
C LEU A 161 -4.84 -19.96 14.28
N PRO A 162 -4.36 -20.53 15.41
CA PRO A 162 -4.37 -21.98 15.61
C PRO A 162 -5.82 -22.44 15.82
N LEU A 163 -6.47 -22.81 14.72
CA LEU A 163 -7.78 -23.44 14.65
C LEU A 163 -7.59 -24.93 14.38
N ILE A 164 -8.50 -25.76 14.89
CA ILE A 164 -8.64 -27.16 14.47
C ILE A 164 -8.68 -27.25 12.93
N PRO A 165 -7.93 -28.18 12.29
CA PRO A 165 -7.96 -28.39 10.85
C PRO A 165 -9.38 -28.58 10.32
N VAL A 166 -9.63 -28.16 9.07
CA VAL A 166 -10.97 -28.23 8.46
C VAL A 166 -11.53 -29.65 8.50
N GLU A 167 -10.71 -30.65 8.17
CA GLU A 167 -11.11 -32.06 8.16
C GLU A 167 -11.59 -32.52 9.54
N GLU A 168 -10.82 -32.23 10.58
CA GLU A 168 -11.17 -32.58 11.97
C GLU A 168 -12.45 -31.85 12.42
N PHE A 169 -12.61 -30.57 12.06
CA PHE A 169 -13.82 -29.81 12.38
C PHE A 169 -15.06 -30.43 11.74
N LEU A 170 -15.01 -30.81 10.46
CA LEU A 170 -16.13 -31.45 9.76
C LEU A 170 -16.49 -32.82 10.33
N THR A 171 -15.52 -33.57 10.87
CA THR A 171 -15.84 -34.82 11.59
C THR A 171 -16.62 -34.59 12.88
N LEU A 172 -16.33 -33.50 13.59
CA LEU A 172 -17.03 -33.12 14.83
C LEU A 172 -18.38 -32.46 14.54
N LYS A 173 -18.47 -31.74 13.42
CA LYS A 173 -19.59 -30.91 13.00
C LYS A 173 -19.93 -31.15 11.52
N PRO A 174 -20.54 -32.30 11.19
CA PRO A 174 -20.90 -32.64 9.81
C PRO A 174 -22.00 -31.72 9.25
N GLU A 175 -22.72 -31.00 10.12
CA GLU A 175 -23.74 -30.02 9.78
C GLU A 175 -23.21 -28.82 8.96
N HIS A 176 -21.91 -28.55 8.98
CA HIS A 176 -21.26 -27.47 8.23
C HIS A 176 -20.55 -27.93 6.95
N ALA A 177 -20.81 -29.16 6.48
CA ALA A 177 -20.11 -29.72 5.31
C ALA A 177 -20.41 -29.00 3.99
N ASP A 178 -21.62 -28.43 3.87
CA ASP A 178 -22.09 -27.74 2.66
C ASP A 178 -21.99 -26.19 2.77
N ASP A 179 -21.41 -25.67 3.86
CA ASP A 179 -21.29 -24.23 4.08
C ASP A 179 -20.20 -23.59 3.22
N ASP A 180 -20.41 -22.31 2.86
CA ASP A 180 -19.41 -21.47 2.19
C ASP A 180 -18.14 -21.30 3.04
N GLU A 181 -16.97 -21.13 2.41
CA GLU A 181 -15.66 -21.04 3.09
C GLU A 181 -15.65 -19.99 4.22
N ASN A 182 -16.28 -18.84 3.99
CA ASN A 182 -16.36 -17.79 5.00
C ASN A 182 -17.27 -18.19 6.18
N THR A 183 -18.42 -18.81 5.89
CA THR A 183 -19.35 -19.31 6.93
C THR A 183 -18.70 -20.42 7.74
N LEU A 184 -17.99 -21.33 7.09
CA LEU A 184 -17.24 -22.40 7.72
C LEU A 184 -16.11 -21.85 8.62
N MET A 185 -15.40 -20.81 8.17
CA MET A 185 -14.38 -20.13 8.97
C MET A 185 -14.97 -19.53 10.25
N VAL A 186 -16.12 -18.84 10.15
CA VAL A 186 -16.81 -18.26 11.30
C VAL A 186 -17.27 -19.34 12.28
N ALA A 187 -17.86 -20.43 11.78
CA ALA A 187 -18.29 -21.56 12.60
C ALA A 187 -17.11 -22.23 13.34
N ARG A 188 -15.97 -22.38 12.67
CA ARG A 188 -14.73 -22.89 13.26
C ARG A 188 -14.19 -21.99 14.37
N ILE A 189 -14.22 -20.67 14.16
CA ILE A 189 -13.78 -19.69 15.17
C ILE A 189 -14.68 -19.75 16.41
N GLU A 190 -16.00 -19.82 16.22
CA GLU A 190 -16.94 -19.84 17.34
C GLU A 190 -16.85 -21.15 18.14
N HIS A 191 -16.61 -22.28 17.46
CA HIS A 191 -16.35 -23.55 18.13
C HIS A 191 -15.12 -23.47 19.05
N GLU A 192 -13.97 -23.04 18.51
CA GLU A 192 -12.73 -22.86 19.28
C GLU A 192 -12.90 -21.89 20.45
N ARG A 193 -13.62 -20.79 20.23
CA ARG A 193 -13.94 -19.83 21.28
C ARG A 193 -14.75 -20.50 22.40
N SER A 194 -15.79 -21.24 22.05
CA SER A 194 -16.65 -21.93 23.03
C SER A 194 -15.88 -22.96 23.86
N GLU A 195 -14.96 -23.70 23.23
CA GLU A 195 -14.11 -24.67 23.91
C GLU A 195 -13.15 -24.00 24.89
N ARG A 196 -12.51 -22.90 24.47
CA ARG A 196 -11.62 -22.11 25.32
C ARG A 196 -12.36 -21.50 26.51
N GLU A 197 -13.57 -20.97 26.30
CA GLU A 197 -14.42 -20.44 27.37
C GLU A 197 -14.79 -21.54 28.38
N ALA A 198 -15.16 -22.73 27.91
CA ALA A 198 -15.48 -23.87 28.77
C ALA A 198 -14.27 -24.35 29.60
N LEU A 199 -13.07 -24.38 29.01
CA LEU A 199 -11.84 -24.73 29.72
C LEU A 199 -11.47 -23.69 30.78
N GLU A 200 -11.62 -22.40 30.50
CA GLU A 200 -11.34 -21.34 31.47
C GLU A 200 -12.34 -21.34 32.63
N GLN A 201 -13.62 -21.63 32.37
CA GLN A 201 -14.62 -21.84 33.42
C GLN A 201 -14.23 -22.99 34.34
N LYS A 202 -13.89 -24.16 33.78
CA LYS A 202 -13.41 -25.33 34.56
C LYS A 202 -12.15 -24.98 35.37
N ARG A 203 -11.21 -24.25 34.78
CA ARG A 203 -9.99 -23.78 35.45
C ARG A 203 -10.34 -22.90 36.66
N MET A 204 -11.24 -21.94 36.49
CA MET A 204 -11.69 -21.05 37.57
C MET A 204 -12.38 -21.81 38.70
N GLU A 205 -13.23 -22.79 38.37
CA GLU A 205 -13.89 -23.65 39.36
C GLU A 205 -12.87 -24.48 40.16
N LEU A 206 -11.91 -25.11 39.48
CA LEU A 206 -10.84 -25.88 40.12
C LEU A 206 -9.94 -24.99 40.98
N LEU A 207 -9.64 -23.76 40.55
CA LEU A 207 -8.88 -22.79 41.34
C LEU A 207 -9.63 -22.41 42.63
N LYS A 208 -10.94 -22.13 42.54
CA LYS A 208 -11.77 -21.86 43.72
C LYS A 208 -11.81 -23.06 44.67
N ARG A 209 -11.96 -24.28 44.13
CA ARG A 209 -11.95 -25.52 44.94
C ARG A 209 -10.60 -25.74 45.62
N LYS A 210 -9.49 -25.51 44.90
CA LYS A 210 -8.13 -25.57 45.44
C LYS A 210 -7.94 -24.56 46.59
N GLN A 211 -8.36 -23.30 46.41
CA GLN A 211 -8.26 -22.28 47.46
C GLN A 211 -9.05 -22.66 48.72
N LYS A 212 -10.28 -23.18 48.55
CA LYS A 212 -11.09 -23.68 49.68
C LYS A 212 -10.37 -24.80 50.44
N LEU A 213 -9.84 -25.80 49.72
CA LEU A 213 -9.10 -26.91 50.34
C LEU A 213 -7.83 -26.43 51.06
N ILE A 214 -7.13 -25.43 50.52
CA ILE A 214 -5.95 -24.85 51.19
C ILE A 214 -6.36 -24.17 52.49
N ALA A 215 -7.45 -23.39 52.49
CA ALA A 215 -7.96 -22.72 53.68
C ALA A 215 -8.42 -23.74 54.75
N ASP A 216 -9.13 -24.79 54.36
CA ASP A 216 -9.58 -25.84 55.27
C ASP A 216 -8.41 -26.63 55.86
N ASN A 217 -7.40 -26.97 55.05
CA ASN A 217 -6.18 -27.61 55.54
C ASN A 217 -5.41 -26.71 56.52
N LYS A 218 -5.32 -25.40 56.25
CA LYS A 218 -4.72 -24.44 57.17
C LYS A 218 -5.49 -24.38 58.50
N ARG A 219 -6.82 -24.31 58.46
CA ARG A 219 -7.68 -24.34 59.66
C ARG A 219 -7.50 -25.62 60.48
N ARG A 220 -7.46 -26.78 59.82
CA ARG A 220 -7.22 -28.08 60.50
C ARG A 220 -5.83 -28.12 61.13
N LYS A 221 -4.79 -27.64 60.43
CA LYS A 221 -3.43 -27.55 60.97
C LYS A 221 -3.36 -26.64 62.20
N ASP A 222 -3.97 -25.45 62.12
CA ASP A 222 -4.00 -24.50 63.23
C ASP A 222 -4.79 -25.06 64.42
N GLY A 223 -5.89 -25.78 64.15
CA GLY A 223 -6.67 -26.49 65.16
C GLY A 223 -5.89 -27.61 65.87
N LEU A 224 -5.20 -28.47 65.12
CA LEU A 224 -4.32 -29.50 65.68
C LEU A 224 -3.22 -28.89 66.54
N SER A 225 -2.57 -27.81 66.08
CA SER A 225 -1.55 -27.12 66.88
C SER A 225 -2.11 -26.51 68.17
N ASN A 226 -3.37 -26.09 68.19
CA ASN A 226 -4.01 -25.61 69.42
C ASN A 226 -4.33 -26.76 70.39
N LEU A 227 -4.84 -27.89 69.89
CA LEU A 227 -5.03 -29.11 70.67
C LEU A 227 -3.71 -29.61 71.29
N ASP A 228 -2.62 -29.59 70.53
CA ASP A 228 -1.28 -29.94 71.03
C ASP A 228 -0.86 -29.04 72.20
N LYS A 229 -1.09 -27.73 72.10
CA LYS A 229 -0.82 -26.77 73.20
C LYS A 229 -1.72 -26.99 74.41
N GLU A 230 -2.97 -27.39 74.20
CA GLU A 230 -3.88 -27.73 75.30
C GLU A 230 -3.44 -29.00 76.01
N LEU A 231 -3.04 -30.03 75.26
CA LEU A 231 -2.46 -31.27 75.79
C LEU A 231 -1.19 -31.00 76.61
N GLU A 232 -0.28 -30.16 76.11
CA GLU A 232 0.93 -29.76 76.83
C GLU A 232 0.58 -29.12 78.18
N LYS A 233 -0.37 -28.18 78.19
CA LYS A 233 -0.88 -27.59 79.45
C LYS A 233 -1.54 -28.62 80.37
N PHE A 234 -2.30 -29.57 79.82
CA PHE A 234 -2.92 -30.63 80.62
C PHE A 234 -1.87 -31.56 81.24
N ILE A 235 -0.81 -31.90 80.51
CA ILE A 235 0.32 -32.66 81.01
C ILE A 235 1.03 -31.86 82.11
N ASP A 236 1.30 -30.57 81.90
CA ASP A 236 1.92 -29.71 82.92
C ASP A 236 1.09 -29.67 84.21
N VAL A 237 -0.23 -29.47 84.10
CA VAL A 237 -1.16 -29.50 85.25
C VAL A 237 -1.23 -30.89 85.88
N GLY A 238 -1.20 -31.95 85.08
CA GLY A 238 -1.20 -33.34 85.55
C GLY A 238 0.09 -33.72 86.27
N VAL A 239 1.24 -33.24 85.79
CA VAL A 239 2.57 -33.39 86.42
C VAL A 239 2.63 -32.58 87.71
N LEU A 240 2.09 -31.36 87.72
CA LEU A 240 1.89 -30.55 88.93
C LEU A 240 0.99 -31.26 89.94
N CYS A 241 -0.09 -31.90 89.50
CA CYS A 241 -0.98 -32.65 90.38
C CYS A 241 -0.32 -33.93 90.92
N ASN A 242 0.44 -34.67 90.10
CA ASN A 242 1.17 -35.87 90.55
C ASN A 242 2.34 -35.53 91.50
N THR A 243 3.02 -34.41 91.30
CA THR A 243 4.04 -33.92 92.25
C THR A 243 3.41 -33.37 93.52
N PHE A 244 2.21 -32.79 93.45
CA PHE A 244 1.49 -32.27 94.63
C PHE A 244 0.73 -33.35 95.42
N MET A 245 0.31 -34.46 94.77
CA MET A 245 -0.36 -35.59 95.42
C MET A 245 0.60 -36.53 96.16
N CYS A 246 1.93 -36.33 96.03
CA CYS A 246 2.94 -37.11 96.75
C CYS A 246 3.62 -36.36 97.91
N LEU A 247 3.19 -35.14 98.25
CA LEU A 247 3.68 -34.38 99.41
C LEU A 247 2.52 -33.89 100.29
N PRO A 248 2.58 -34.03 101.63
CA PRO A 248 1.46 -33.72 102.49
C PRO A 248 1.39 -32.22 102.80
N ALA A 249 0.15 -31.73 102.83
CA ALA A 249 -0.32 -30.62 103.64
C ALA A 249 0.05 -29.17 103.26
N LEU A 250 -1.03 -28.38 103.34
CA LEU A 250 -1.15 -26.95 103.60
C LEU A 250 -1.12 -25.95 102.43
N THR A 251 -2.26 -25.27 102.38
CA THR A 251 -2.51 -23.86 102.08
C THR A 251 -2.93 -23.44 100.67
N ARG A 252 -4.24 -23.15 100.62
CA ARG A 252 -4.87 -21.94 100.07
C ARG A 252 -5.41 -22.04 98.65
N MET A 253 -6.69 -22.42 98.62
CA MET A 253 -7.69 -21.96 97.68
C MET A 253 -7.46 -20.50 97.25
N GLN A 254 -7.42 -20.24 95.95
CA GLN A 254 -8.19 -19.16 95.33
C GLN A 254 -8.26 -19.33 93.80
N SER A 255 -9.49 -19.29 93.28
CA SER A 255 -9.90 -19.10 91.88
C SER A 255 -9.97 -20.30 90.92
N ALA A 256 -10.72 -21.33 91.31
CA ALA A 256 -11.42 -22.15 90.31
C ALA A 256 -12.69 -21.41 89.84
N LYS A 257 -12.68 -20.89 88.61
CA LYS A 257 -13.93 -20.58 87.87
C LYS A 257 -14.37 -21.86 87.15
N PRO A 258 -15.66 -22.23 87.20
CA PRO A 258 -16.13 -23.55 86.79
C PRO A 258 -15.96 -23.77 85.28
N ILE A 259 -15.36 -24.90 84.94
CA ILE A 259 -15.38 -25.52 83.62
C ILE A 259 -16.80 -26.06 83.40
N THR A 260 -17.70 -25.22 82.89
CA THR A 260 -19.04 -25.66 82.46
C THR A 260 -19.55 -24.83 81.27
N LYS A 261 -18.78 -24.75 80.16
CA LYS A 261 -19.30 -24.32 78.85
C LYS A 261 -18.54 -24.97 77.67
N LEU A 262 -18.21 -26.25 77.77
CA LEU A 262 -17.55 -27.00 76.68
C LEU A 262 -18.46 -27.96 75.90
N PHE A 263 -19.76 -27.99 76.20
CA PHE A 263 -20.76 -28.70 75.40
C PHE A 263 -22.01 -27.83 75.30
N ASP A 264 -22.04 -26.96 74.30
CA ASP A 264 -23.27 -26.47 73.65
C ASP A 264 -22.88 -25.43 72.59
N LYS A 265 -22.52 -25.93 71.41
CA LYS A 265 -22.59 -25.24 70.10
C LYS A 265 -22.18 -26.23 69.01
N ASN A 266 -23.04 -27.24 68.82
CA ASN A 266 -23.16 -28.02 67.59
C ASN A 266 -24.65 -28.32 67.39
N VAL A 267 -25.38 -27.32 66.88
CA VAL A 267 -26.52 -27.45 65.96
C VAL A 267 -26.44 -26.25 65.03
#